data_AF-A0A318CS46-F1
#
_entry.id   AF-A0A318CS46-F1
#
_cell.length_a   1.000
_cell.length_b   1.000
_cell.length_c   1.000
_cell.angle_alpha   90.00
_cell.angle_beta   90.00
_cell.angle_gamma   90.00
#
_symmetry.space_group_name_H-M   'P 1'
#
loop_
_entity.id
_entity.type
_entity.pdbx_description
1 polymer ?
#
loop_
_entity_poly.entity_id
_entity_poly.type
_entity_poly.pdbx_seq_one_letter_code
_entity_poly.pdbx_strand_id
1 'polypeptide(L)'
;MEGKLKELTQAETGDILVATSEVEYKEVCARCPDFTAYPCRYVCISISDTGPGIEPEAMDRIFDPFFTTKEVGKGSGLGLAMAYGIVKNSKGCVHVESRSGKGTTFELFFPVSESVAGPGKEPSKNPALDGNETILVVDDEEIVRDWIFHISAGEFCDAAQEALLSLQRQAVIVFSQAMGKNTTIAR
;
A
#
# COMPACT_ATOMS: atom_id res chain seq x y z
N MET A 1 26.91 -43.41 -13.07
CA MET A 1 26.61 -42.36 -12.08
C MET A 1 26.03 -41.19 -12.84
N GLU A 2 24.71 -41.12 -12.86
CA GLU A 2 23.91 -40.14 -13.58
C GLU A 2 24.00 -38.77 -12.88
N GLY A 3 24.51 -37.77 -13.60
CA GLY A 3 24.42 -36.37 -13.20
C GLY A 3 23.10 -35.80 -13.68
N LYS A 4 22.09 -35.77 -12.82
CA LYS A 4 20.85 -34.99 -13.01
C LYS A 4 21.22 -33.51 -13.14
N LEU A 5 21.19 -33.00 -14.37
CA LEU A 5 21.03 -31.57 -14.63
C LEU A 5 19.67 -31.18 -14.04
N LYS A 6 19.68 -30.40 -12.95
CA LYS A 6 18.49 -29.74 -12.46
C LYS A 6 18.03 -28.76 -13.54
N GLU A 7 16.84 -28.97 -14.07
CA GLU A 7 16.08 -27.93 -14.76
C GLU A 7 15.99 -26.72 -13.82
N LEU A 8 16.70 -25.66 -14.17
CA LEU A 8 16.42 -24.33 -13.66
C LEU A 8 15.11 -23.92 -14.33
N THR A 9 14.01 -24.02 -13.61
CA THR A 9 12.70 -23.52 -14.04
C THR A 9 12.86 -22.07 -14.44
N GLN A 10 12.66 -21.82 -15.72
CA GLN A 10 12.66 -20.52 -16.37
C GLN A 10 11.77 -19.57 -15.54
N ALA A 11 12.34 -18.48 -15.04
CA ALA A 11 11.54 -17.40 -14.46
C ALA A 11 10.65 -16.86 -15.58
N GLU A 12 9.33 -17.07 -15.47
CA GLU A 12 8.36 -16.49 -16.38
C GLU A 12 8.50 -14.96 -16.27
N THR A 13 9.13 -14.37 -17.28
CA THR A 13 9.39 -12.94 -17.35
C THR A 13 8.10 -12.29 -17.83
N GLY A 14 7.36 -11.67 -16.91
CA GLY A 14 6.16 -10.88 -17.22
C GLY A 14 6.47 -9.40 -17.14
N ASP A 15 5.89 -8.62 -18.05
CA ASP A 15 5.97 -7.17 -18.00
C ASP A 15 4.90 -6.62 -17.04
N ILE A 16 5.26 -5.58 -16.30
CA ILE A 16 4.31 -4.79 -15.50
C ILE A 16 4.36 -3.36 -16.01
N LEU A 17 3.20 -2.84 -16.40
CA LEU A 17 2.97 -1.46 -16.80
C LEU A 17 2.22 -0.74 -15.69
N VAL A 18 2.74 0.41 -15.27
CA VAL A 18 2.04 1.33 -14.36
C VAL A 18 1.83 2.64 -15.11
N ALA A 19 0.58 3.08 -15.20
CA ALA A 19 0.18 4.31 -15.87
C ALA A 19 -0.72 5.14 -14.97
N THR A 20 -0.67 6.46 -15.14
CA THR A 20 -1.56 7.39 -14.45
C THR A 20 -2.27 8.28 -15.47
N SER A 21 -3.56 8.54 -15.25
CA SER A 21 -4.35 9.41 -16.12
C SER A 21 -5.42 10.15 -15.34
N GLU A 22 -5.90 11.26 -15.89
CA GLU A 22 -7.11 11.92 -15.43
C GLU A 22 -8.32 11.27 -16.10
N VAL A 23 -9.41 11.10 -15.35
CA VAL A 23 -10.64 10.42 -15.79
C VAL A 23 -11.85 11.19 -15.29
N GLU A 24 -12.87 11.34 -16.14
CA GLU A 24 -14.14 11.98 -15.78
C GLU A 24 -15.01 11.06 -14.91
N TYR A 25 -15.79 11.62 -13.98
CA TYR A 25 -16.62 10.82 -13.08
C TYR A 25 -17.57 9.84 -13.80
N LYS A 26 -18.04 10.20 -15.01
CA LYS A 26 -18.92 9.34 -15.82
C LYS A 26 -18.25 8.04 -16.24
N GLU A 27 -16.96 8.07 -16.53
CA GLU A 27 -16.19 6.88 -16.89
C GLU A 27 -15.93 5.99 -15.68
N VAL A 28 -15.77 6.59 -14.50
CA VAL A 28 -15.70 5.85 -13.23
C VAL A 28 -17.02 5.14 -12.96
N CYS A 29 -18.16 5.81 -13.13
CA CYS A 29 -19.48 5.19 -13.01
C CYS A 29 -19.68 4.03 -14.01
N ALA A 30 -19.16 4.15 -15.23
CA ALA A 30 -19.29 3.10 -16.24
C ALA A 30 -18.49 1.83 -15.89
N ARG A 31 -17.30 1.99 -15.29
CA ARG A 31 -16.43 0.87 -14.89
C ARG A 31 -16.78 0.30 -13.52
N CYS A 32 -17.27 1.13 -12.60
CA CYS A 32 -17.65 0.73 -11.26
C CYS A 32 -19.12 1.09 -10.98
N PRO A 33 -20.09 0.35 -11.55
CA PRO A 33 -21.51 0.69 -11.43
C PRO A 33 -22.04 0.64 -9.99
N ASP A 34 -21.46 -0.19 -9.13
CA ASP A 34 -21.83 -0.31 -7.71
C ASP A 34 -21.16 0.76 -6.81
N PHE A 35 -20.33 1.63 -7.40
CA PHE A 35 -19.66 2.71 -6.69
C PHE A 35 -20.38 4.05 -6.89
N THR A 36 -20.77 4.69 -5.78
CA THR A 36 -21.31 6.04 -5.79
C THR A 36 -20.20 7.07 -6.00
N ALA A 37 -19.85 7.33 -7.25
CA ALA A 37 -18.85 8.34 -7.61
C ALA A 37 -19.36 9.77 -7.31
N TYR A 38 -18.47 10.62 -6.81
CA TYR A 38 -18.69 12.05 -6.68
C TYR A 38 -18.58 12.72 -8.06
N PRO A 39 -19.39 13.74 -8.37
CA PRO A 39 -19.31 14.46 -9.63
C PRO A 39 -18.09 15.40 -9.67
N CYS A 40 -16.89 14.81 -9.70
CA CYS A 40 -15.61 15.50 -9.72
C CYS A 40 -14.64 14.80 -10.69
N ARG A 41 -13.45 15.35 -10.88
CA ARG A 41 -12.40 14.69 -11.67
C ARG A 41 -11.76 13.59 -10.85
N TYR A 42 -11.32 12.54 -11.50
CA TYR A 42 -10.63 11.42 -10.86
C TYR A 42 -9.23 11.27 -11.43
N VAL A 43 -8.30 10.77 -10.60
CA VAL A 43 -7.05 10.18 -11.06
C VAL A 43 -7.23 8.67 -11.12
N CYS A 44 -6.87 8.06 -12.24
CA CYS A 44 -6.72 6.63 -12.39
C CYS A 44 -5.26 6.24 -12.26
N ILE A 45 -4.97 5.24 -11.44
CA ILE A 45 -3.70 4.49 -11.46
C ILE A 45 -4.02 3.12 -12.05
N SER A 46 -3.49 2.85 -13.24
CA SER A 46 -3.65 1.58 -13.94
C SER A 46 -2.38 0.75 -13.77
N ILE A 47 -2.54 -0.50 -13.34
CA ILE A 47 -1.46 -1.47 -13.15
C ILE A 47 -1.81 -2.69 -13.97
N SER A 48 -1.08 -2.93 -15.06
CA SER A 48 -1.27 -4.06 -15.96
C SER A 48 -0.08 -5.00 -15.92
N ASP A 49 -0.31 -6.29 -15.77
CA ASP A 49 0.69 -7.33 -15.93
C ASP A 49 0.40 -8.22 -17.15
N THR A 50 1.43 -8.88 -17.69
CA THR A 50 1.29 -9.90 -18.75
C THR A 50 1.36 -11.33 -18.20
N GLY A 51 1.04 -11.51 -16.92
CA GLY A 51 1.12 -12.79 -16.22
C GLY A 51 -0.03 -13.75 -16.58
N PRO A 52 -0.25 -14.79 -15.77
CA PRO A 52 -1.23 -15.83 -16.06
C PRO A 52 -2.69 -15.36 -15.92
N GLY A 53 -2.95 -14.16 -15.41
CA GLY A 53 -4.30 -13.69 -15.14
C GLY A 53 -4.96 -14.38 -13.94
N ILE A 54 -6.23 -14.05 -13.73
CA ILE A 54 -7.09 -14.52 -12.63
C ILE A 54 -8.20 -15.38 -13.24
N GLU A 55 -8.38 -16.58 -12.69
CA GLU A 55 -9.48 -17.47 -13.08
C GLU A 55 -10.83 -16.87 -12.64
N PRO A 56 -11.89 -17.01 -13.46
CA PRO A 56 -13.21 -16.43 -13.15
C PRO A 56 -13.75 -16.81 -11.77
N GLU A 57 -13.50 -18.04 -11.32
CA GLU A 57 -13.97 -18.55 -10.03
C GLU A 57 -13.26 -17.89 -8.82
N ALA A 58 -12.09 -17.29 -9.04
CA ALA A 58 -11.35 -16.58 -8.00
C ALA A 58 -11.70 -15.08 -7.96
N MET A 59 -12.25 -14.52 -9.04
CA MET A 59 -12.45 -13.07 -9.22
C MET A 59 -13.21 -12.42 -8.05
N ASP A 60 -14.29 -13.07 -7.59
CA ASP A 60 -15.14 -12.52 -6.52
C ASP A 60 -14.45 -12.51 -5.14
N ARG A 61 -13.34 -13.25 -4.99
CA ARG A 61 -12.66 -13.49 -3.72
C ARG A 61 -11.28 -12.83 -3.63
N ILE A 62 -10.78 -12.22 -4.71
CA ILE A 62 -9.42 -11.68 -4.75
C ILE A 62 -9.18 -10.57 -3.72
N PHE A 63 -10.24 -9.92 -3.25
CA PHE A 63 -10.20 -8.89 -2.22
C PHE A 63 -10.49 -9.42 -0.81
N ASP A 64 -10.80 -10.71 -0.65
CA ASP A 64 -11.05 -11.32 0.66
C ASP A 64 -9.74 -11.39 1.45
N PRO A 65 -9.74 -10.99 2.74
CA PRO A 65 -8.58 -11.18 3.59
C PRO A 65 -8.15 -12.66 3.64
N PHE A 66 -6.84 -12.89 3.56
CA PHE A 66 -6.22 -14.22 3.59
C PHE A 66 -6.49 -15.11 2.37
N PHE A 67 -7.21 -14.63 1.35
CA PHE A 67 -7.39 -15.39 0.12
C PHE A 67 -6.08 -15.44 -0.68
N THR A 68 -5.68 -16.65 -1.07
CA THR A 68 -4.50 -16.88 -1.90
C THR A 68 -4.66 -18.15 -2.72
N THR A 69 -4.16 -18.13 -3.96
CA THR A 69 -4.04 -19.30 -4.84
C THR A 69 -2.65 -19.93 -4.77
N LYS A 70 -1.73 -19.32 -4.00
CA LYS A 70 -0.36 -19.80 -3.82
C LYS A 70 -0.33 -20.99 -2.84
N GLU A 71 0.75 -21.76 -2.93
CA GLU A 71 1.00 -22.88 -2.01
C GLU A 71 1.00 -22.44 -0.55
N VAL A 72 0.73 -23.38 0.35
CA VAL A 72 0.73 -23.16 1.80
C VAL A 72 2.07 -22.56 2.25
N GLY A 73 2.00 -21.45 2.98
CA GLY A 73 3.17 -20.71 3.46
C GLY A 73 3.78 -19.73 2.45
N LYS A 74 3.29 -19.67 1.20
CA LYS A 74 3.75 -18.70 0.18
C LYS A 74 2.76 -17.55 0.03
N GLY A 75 2.83 -16.60 0.95
CA GLY A 75 2.06 -15.36 0.90
C GLY A 75 0.84 -15.37 1.82
N SER A 76 0.60 -14.24 2.49
CA SER A 76 -0.43 -14.08 3.51
C SER A 76 -1.84 -13.89 2.95
N GLY A 77 -1.99 -13.63 1.64
CA GLY A 77 -3.27 -13.27 1.04
C GLY A 77 -3.83 -11.92 1.50
N LEU A 78 -3.00 -11.05 2.10
CA LEU A 78 -3.47 -9.76 2.66
C LEU A 78 -3.27 -8.57 1.72
N GLY A 79 -2.34 -8.65 0.76
CA GLY A 79 -1.91 -7.48 -0.01
C GLY A 79 -3.05 -6.80 -0.78
N LEU A 80 -3.86 -7.58 -1.50
CA LEU A 80 -4.94 -7.02 -2.32
C LEU A 80 -6.13 -6.55 -1.46
N ALA A 81 -6.41 -7.24 -0.34
CA ALA A 81 -7.39 -6.79 0.65
C ALA A 81 -7.00 -5.44 1.28
N MET A 82 -5.71 -5.27 1.62
CA MET A 82 -5.18 -4.00 2.14
C MET A 82 -5.27 -2.89 1.09
N ALA A 83 -4.84 -3.16 -0.15
CA ALA A 83 -4.93 -2.19 -1.25
C ALA A 83 -6.37 -1.73 -1.49
N TYR A 84 -7.32 -2.66 -1.51
CA TYR A 84 -8.75 -2.34 -1.64
C TYR A 84 -9.25 -1.48 -0.47
N GLY A 85 -8.88 -1.82 0.76
CA GLY A 85 -9.19 -1.02 1.94
C GLY A 85 -8.66 0.42 1.86
N ILE A 86 -7.40 0.59 1.43
CA ILE A 86 -6.77 1.91 1.24
C ILE A 86 -7.53 2.73 0.20
N VAL A 87 -7.86 2.13 -0.94
CA VAL A 87 -8.61 2.80 -2.02
C VAL A 87 -9.99 3.23 -1.52
N LYS A 88 -10.73 2.35 -0.85
CA LYS A 88 -12.05 2.66 -0.28
C LYS A 88 -11.99 3.75 0.78
N ASN A 89 -11.02 3.70 1.69
CA ASN A 89 -10.83 4.73 2.72
C ASN A 89 -10.44 6.09 2.12
N SER A 90 -9.82 6.09 0.95
CA SER A 90 -9.50 7.28 0.16
C SER A 90 -10.68 7.79 -0.68
N LYS A 91 -11.90 7.26 -0.45
CA LYS A 91 -13.12 7.55 -1.22
C LYS A 91 -12.99 7.20 -2.70
N GLY A 92 -12.16 6.21 -3.01
CA GLY A 92 -11.93 5.69 -4.34
C GLY A 92 -12.66 4.38 -4.62
N CYS A 93 -12.44 3.84 -5.81
CA CYS A 93 -12.90 2.52 -6.22
C CYS A 93 -11.85 1.78 -7.05
N VAL A 94 -12.02 0.47 -7.15
CA VAL A 94 -11.15 -0.43 -7.91
C VAL A 94 -11.98 -1.10 -8.99
N HIS A 95 -11.46 -1.08 -10.22
CA HIS A 95 -11.93 -1.90 -11.33
C HIS A 95 -10.85 -2.92 -11.67
N VAL A 96 -11.25 -4.13 -12.04
CA VAL A 96 -10.32 -5.21 -12.39
C VAL A 96 -10.77 -5.86 -13.68
N GLU A 97 -9.85 -5.95 -14.62
CA GLU A 97 -10.03 -6.75 -15.83
C GLU A 97 -8.93 -7.80 -15.88
N SER A 98 -9.32 -9.07 -15.88
CA SER A 98 -8.37 -10.16 -15.99
C SER A 98 -8.92 -11.26 -16.88
N ARG A 99 -8.03 -11.96 -17.56
CA ARG A 99 -8.36 -13.18 -18.29
C ARG A 99 -7.23 -14.18 -18.16
N SER A 100 -7.58 -15.43 -17.86
CA SER A 100 -6.62 -16.53 -17.81
C SER A 100 -5.75 -16.58 -19.07
N GLY A 101 -4.43 -16.63 -18.86
CA GLY A 101 -3.38 -16.61 -19.87
C GLY A 101 -3.12 -15.27 -20.57
N LYS A 102 -3.75 -14.17 -20.15
CA LYS A 102 -3.61 -12.85 -20.80
C LYS A 102 -3.18 -11.70 -19.88
N GLY A 103 -2.96 -11.98 -18.60
CA GLY A 103 -2.61 -10.97 -17.61
C GLY A 103 -3.80 -10.32 -16.93
N THR A 104 -3.51 -9.33 -16.08
CA THR A 104 -4.50 -8.60 -15.30
C THR A 104 -4.25 -7.11 -15.38
N THR A 105 -5.32 -6.32 -15.38
CA THR A 105 -5.28 -4.86 -15.21
C THR A 105 -6.12 -4.48 -13.99
N PHE A 106 -5.50 -3.79 -13.04
CA PHE A 106 -6.16 -3.13 -11.92
C PHE A 106 -6.20 -1.63 -12.19
N GLU A 107 -7.38 -1.03 -12.13
CA GLU A 107 -7.56 0.42 -12.22
C GLU A 107 -8.06 0.95 -10.88
N LEU A 108 -7.29 1.84 -10.27
CA LEU A 108 -7.58 2.47 -8.98
C LEU A 108 -7.99 3.91 -9.21
N PHE A 109 -9.22 4.27 -8.88
CA PHE A 109 -9.76 5.61 -9.09
C PHE A 109 -9.81 6.39 -7.77
N PHE A 110 -9.28 7.61 -7.77
CA PHE A 110 -9.29 8.51 -6.62
C PHE A 110 -9.90 9.86 -7.00
N PRO A 111 -10.85 10.40 -6.21
CA PRO A 111 -11.39 11.73 -6.48
C PRO A 111 -10.30 12.79 -6.29
N VAL A 112 -10.19 13.70 -7.24
CA VAL A 112 -9.28 14.85 -7.15
C VAL A 112 -9.80 15.78 -6.06
N SER A 113 -8.98 16.07 -5.07
CA SER A 113 -9.30 17.08 -4.06
C SER A 113 -9.35 18.46 -4.71
N GLU A 114 -10.44 19.20 -4.49
CA GLU A 114 -10.52 20.63 -4.81
C GLU A 114 -9.70 21.49 -3.85
N SER A 115 -9.13 20.91 -2.78
CA SER A 115 -8.10 21.62 -2.04
C SER A 115 -6.90 21.78 -2.97
N VAL A 116 -6.79 22.94 -3.60
CA VAL A 116 -5.47 23.51 -3.92
C VAL A 116 -4.66 23.26 -2.66
N ALA A 117 -3.55 22.53 -2.78
CA ALA A 117 -2.55 22.58 -1.73
C ALA A 117 -2.22 24.08 -1.60
N GLY A 118 -2.89 24.77 -0.67
CA GLY A 118 -2.52 26.13 -0.32
C GLY A 118 -1.03 26.09 -0.09
N PRO A 119 -0.27 27.11 -0.54
CA PRO A 119 1.20 27.08 -0.60
C PRO A 119 1.68 26.34 0.63
N GLY A 120 2.17 25.11 0.41
CA GLY A 120 2.19 24.08 1.45
C GLY A 120 2.65 24.76 2.71
N LYS A 121 1.79 24.80 3.76
CA LYS A 121 2.08 25.48 5.03
C LYS A 121 3.56 25.30 5.24
N GLU A 122 4.36 26.38 5.18
CA GLU A 122 5.81 26.26 5.36
C GLU A 122 5.98 25.30 6.52
N PRO A 123 6.71 24.17 6.35
CA PRO A 123 6.80 23.14 7.37
C PRO A 123 7.06 23.85 8.68
N SER A 124 6.09 23.79 9.58
CA SER A 124 5.75 24.83 10.56
C SER A 124 6.93 25.31 11.38
N LYS A 125 7.85 26.15 10.85
CA LYS A 125 9.25 26.29 11.31
C LYS A 125 9.61 25.25 12.37
N ASN A 126 9.52 23.97 12.01
CA ASN A 126 10.15 23.00 12.88
C ASN A 126 11.63 23.36 12.74
N PRO A 127 12.37 23.56 13.85
CA PRO A 127 13.81 23.74 13.73
C PRO A 127 14.30 22.68 12.74
N ALA A 128 15.01 23.15 11.71
CA ALA A 128 15.43 22.30 10.60
C ALA A 128 16.02 21.04 11.21
N LEU A 129 15.43 19.89 10.85
CA LEU A 129 15.94 18.64 11.34
C LEU A 129 17.37 18.52 10.82
N ASP A 130 18.34 18.47 11.71
CA ASP A 130 19.77 18.49 11.35
C ASP A 130 20.26 17.12 10.87
N GLY A 131 19.37 16.13 10.86
CA GLY A 131 19.63 14.77 10.43
C GLY A 131 20.21 13.90 11.54
N ASN A 132 20.34 14.43 12.77
CA ASN A 132 20.76 13.67 13.95
C ASN A 132 19.59 13.28 14.87
N GLU A 133 18.35 13.48 14.46
CA GLU A 133 17.19 13.10 15.26
C GLU A 133 16.99 11.59 15.25
N THR A 134 16.75 11.05 16.45
CA THR A 134 16.43 9.64 16.61
C THR A 134 14.92 9.45 16.39
N ILE A 135 14.55 8.67 15.37
CA ILE A 135 13.16 8.25 15.17
C ILE A 135 12.92 6.99 15.98
N LEU A 136 11.94 7.07 16.88
CA LEU A 136 11.54 5.97 17.74
C LEU A 136 10.21 5.40 17.26
N VAL A 137 10.24 4.15 16.80
CA VAL A 137 9.09 3.44 16.24
C VAL A 137 8.60 2.43 17.27
N VAL A 138 7.36 2.59 17.72
CA VAL A 138 6.71 1.63 18.63
C VAL A 138 5.49 1.07 17.91
N ASP A 139 5.58 -0.19 17.52
CA ASP A 139 4.52 -0.97 16.87
C ASP A 139 4.63 -2.42 17.35
N ASP A 140 3.50 -3.11 17.52
CA ASP A 140 3.43 -4.50 17.98
C ASP A 140 3.73 -5.51 16.87
N GLU A 141 3.56 -5.12 15.61
CA GLU A 141 3.87 -5.95 14.45
C GLU A 141 5.30 -5.71 13.94
N GLU A 142 6.13 -6.75 13.99
CA GLU A 142 7.52 -6.74 13.52
C GLU A 142 7.66 -6.29 12.06
N ILE A 143 6.70 -6.67 11.20
CA ILE A 143 6.70 -6.26 9.80
C ILE A 143 6.55 -4.75 9.66
N VAL A 144 5.69 -4.10 10.44
CA VAL A 144 5.50 -2.64 10.36
C VAL A 144 6.76 -1.91 10.80
N ARG A 145 7.42 -2.42 11.86
CA ARG A 145 8.72 -1.93 12.33
C ARG A 145 9.80 -1.99 11.23
N ASP A 146 9.93 -3.13 10.55
CA ASP A 146 10.91 -3.33 9.49
C ASP A 146 10.69 -2.42 8.27
N TRP A 147 9.42 -2.22 7.89
CA TRP A 147 9.07 -1.35 6.77
C TRP A 147 9.38 0.12 7.07
N ILE A 148 9.08 0.60 8.28
CA ILE A 148 9.38 1.98 8.69
C ILE A 148 10.89 2.20 8.75
N PHE A 149 11.69 1.22 9.19
CA PHE A 149 13.14 1.29 9.20
C PHE A 149 13.76 1.38 7.80
N HIS A 150 13.24 0.65 6.82
CA HIS A 150 13.75 0.77 5.45
C HIS A 150 13.57 2.17 4.86
N ILE A 151 12.58 2.91 5.35
CA ILE A 151 12.25 4.26 4.91
C ILE A 151 12.94 5.32 5.79
N SER A 152 13.37 4.97 7.02
CA SER A 152 13.93 5.89 8.00
C SER A 152 15.09 5.27 8.79
N ALA A 153 16.24 5.95 8.90
CA ALA A 153 17.42 5.46 9.61
C ALA A 153 17.27 5.48 11.17
N GLY A 154 16.19 4.90 11.70
CA GLY A 154 15.83 4.92 13.12
C GLY A 154 16.39 3.76 13.95
N GLU A 155 16.12 3.80 15.27
CA GLU A 155 16.45 2.73 16.24
C GLU A 155 15.15 2.14 16.83
N PHE A 156 15.19 0.87 17.26
CA PHE A 156 14.05 0.16 17.87
C PHE A 156 14.10 0.12 19.40
N CYS A 157 12.92 0.04 20.02
CA CYS A 157 12.75 -0.34 21.43
C CYS A 157 11.60 -1.35 21.53
N ASP A 158 11.79 -2.43 22.30
CA ASP A 158 10.82 -3.53 22.39
C ASP A 158 9.65 -3.22 23.35
N ALA A 159 9.79 -2.19 24.19
CA ALA A 159 8.76 -1.76 25.12
C ALA A 159 8.64 -0.23 25.20
N ALA A 160 7.42 0.27 25.39
CA ALA A 160 7.14 1.69 25.60
C ALA A 160 7.93 2.30 26.78
N GLN A 161 8.33 1.48 27.76
CA GLN A 161 9.19 1.90 28.88
C GLN A 161 10.65 2.12 28.48
N GLU A 162 11.19 1.35 27.54
CA GLU A 162 12.55 1.55 27.01
C GLU A 162 12.60 2.80 26.13
N ALA A 163 11.54 3.01 25.34
CA ALA A 163 11.30 4.24 24.59
C ALA A 163 11.30 5.51 25.47
N LEU A 164 10.86 5.38 26.73
CA LEU A 164 10.83 6.47 27.70
C LEU A 164 12.22 6.80 28.28
N LEU A 165 13.18 5.88 28.25
CA LEU A 165 14.55 6.11 28.72
C LEU A 165 15.43 6.76 27.64
N SER A 166 15.15 6.52 26.36
CA SER A 166 15.81 7.17 25.22
C SER A 166 15.38 8.63 25.00
N LEU A 167 14.34 9.11 25.72
CA LEU A 167 13.85 10.51 25.76
C LEU A 167 14.87 11.56 26.23
N GLN A 168 16.10 11.18 26.59
CA GLN A 168 17.19 12.14 26.87
C GLN A 168 17.82 12.73 25.60
N ARG A 169 17.43 12.26 24.42
CA ARG A 169 17.84 12.80 23.12
C ARG A 169 16.62 13.36 22.39
N GLN A 170 16.83 14.35 21.52
CA GLN A 170 15.78 14.95 20.69
C GLN A 170 15.22 13.88 19.75
N ALA A 171 14.22 13.13 20.23
CA ALA A 171 13.62 12.03 19.51
C ALA A 171 12.23 12.42 18.99
N VAL A 172 11.91 11.99 17.78
CA VAL A 172 10.57 12.08 17.21
C VAL A 172 9.93 10.71 17.37
N ILE A 173 8.82 10.64 18.11
CA ILE A 173 8.14 9.37 18.38
C ILE A 173 7.03 9.17 17.36
N VAL A 174 7.07 8.03 16.68
CA VAL A 174 6.00 7.56 15.80
C VAL A 174 5.29 6.41 16.50
N PHE A 175 4.08 6.69 16.98
CA PHE A 175 3.16 5.66 17.43
C PHE A 175 2.27 5.24 16.27
N SER A 176 2.30 3.96 15.95
CA SER A 176 1.25 3.31 15.17
C SER A 176 0.35 2.58 16.16
N GLN A 177 -0.93 2.96 16.20
CA GLN A 177 -1.94 2.27 16.99
C GLN A 177 -2.87 1.56 16.01
N ALA A 178 -2.76 0.24 15.97
CA ALA A 178 -3.85 -0.59 15.50
C ALA A 178 -5.11 -0.24 16.32
N MET A 179 -6.16 0.16 15.61
CA MET A 179 -7.50 0.54 16.11
C MET A 179 -7.70 1.99 16.61
N GLY A 180 -8.00 2.87 15.65
CA GLY A 180 -9.17 3.74 15.77
C GLY A 180 -9.07 5.04 16.58
N LYS A 181 -7.88 5.53 16.95
CA LYS A 181 -7.72 6.89 17.51
C LYS A 181 -6.45 7.58 16.99
N ASN A 182 -6.57 8.88 16.72
CA ASN A 182 -5.62 9.80 16.08
C ASN A 182 -4.12 9.55 16.39
N THR A 183 -3.30 9.55 15.33
CA THR A 183 -1.85 9.73 15.39
C THR A 183 -1.53 11.05 16.08
N THR A 184 -0.78 11.01 17.17
CA THR A 184 -0.29 12.20 17.87
C THR A 184 1.23 12.24 17.73
N ILE A 185 1.73 13.28 17.06
CA ILE A 185 3.15 13.63 17.11
C ILE A 185 3.34 14.38 18.43
N ALA A 186 3.97 13.74 19.41
CA ALA A 186 4.35 14.38 20.66
C ALA A 186 5.84 14.77 20.60
N ARG A 187 6.13 15.99 21.06
CA ARG A 187 7.47 16.47 21.40
C ARG A 187 7.67 16.36 22.90
#